data_AF-A0A8J0SUQ6-F1
#
_entry.id   AF-A0A8J0SUQ6-F1
#
_cell.length_a   1.000
_cell.length_b   1.000
_cell.length_c   1.000
_cell.angle_alpha   90.00
_cell.angle_beta   90.00
_cell.angle_gamma   90.00
#
_symmetry.space_group_name_H-M   'P 1'
#
loop_
_entity.id
_entity.type
_entity.pdbx_description
1 polymer ?
#
loop_
_entity_poly.entity_id
_entity_poly.type
_entity_poly.pdbx_seq_one_letter_code
_entity_poly.pdbx_strand_id
1 'polypeptide(L)'
;MPVQPANQMGQTALHIAIERRCKDYVELLVQKGADVHAQAKGRFFQPKDEGGCFYFGELPLSLAACTKQDDIVDYLTENVYNKADLCRQDSRGNTVLHALVAIADNTEETTTFVTKMYDRLVVKCAKLNKECRLETILNNDKMSPLMMAAQLGKIDIFQHIIQLEIKDEEAQHLSRKFRDWNYGPLHSSLYDLATLDTYEDGDSVLEILVYKSTAKNRHEMLAVEPINELLKEKWKKFGAVFFYLSFFAYLFLMIIFTLISYYRPMEGTPPYPYRTTTDHLRLVGEIIILLTGIVFLIGNMKDLIMKKYPGVYSLFTDGCFQLLNFIYSVLVIITATLYLAGIEAYLAVMVIALVLGWINALYFTRGLKLTGMYSVMLQKVLFKDLFRFLLVYLLFMVGYASALVSLLNPCTNEMICNDGQENCTVSENPSCQHSTTFISLLLNLFTLTIGMGDLEVISHAKYPAVFIVLLVTYLIITFVLLLNMLIALMGETVGEVSKESKQIWQLQWATTILDIERYLPACMRKAFRSGEAVFIGPKDERWCFRVDEVNWSHWKQDIATIKEDPGKNNLQRDRPLVGKHKADQHSEDEKLLPEKDPQA
;
A
#
# COMPACT_ATOMS: atom_id res chain seq x y z
N MET A 1 -36.10 33.36 -16.38
CA MET A 1 -35.41 32.07 -16.22
C MET A 1 -36.05 31.35 -15.05
N PRO A 2 -36.54 30.12 -15.19
CA PRO A 2 -36.99 29.36 -14.04
C PRO A 2 -35.77 29.09 -13.13
N VAL A 3 -35.93 29.37 -11.84
CA VAL A 3 -34.90 29.11 -10.83
C VAL A 3 -34.74 27.60 -10.74
N GLN A 4 -33.69 27.05 -11.35
CA GLN A 4 -33.37 25.64 -11.17
C GLN A 4 -33.11 25.39 -9.68
N PRO A 5 -33.70 24.35 -9.07
CA PRO A 5 -33.36 23.98 -7.71
C PRO A 5 -31.85 23.75 -7.63
N ALA A 6 -31.20 24.20 -6.54
CA ALA A 6 -29.74 24.14 -6.38
C ALA A 6 -29.15 22.73 -6.65
N ASN A 7 -29.97 21.68 -6.49
CA ASN A 7 -29.60 20.29 -6.75
C ASN A 7 -29.40 19.96 -8.25
N GLN A 8 -30.08 20.64 -9.18
CA GLN A 8 -30.05 20.36 -10.64
C GLN A 8 -29.43 21.51 -11.46
N MET A 9 -28.67 22.38 -10.80
CA MET A 9 -28.05 23.53 -11.44
C MET A 9 -27.22 23.12 -12.68
N GLY A 10 -27.46 23.78 -13.82
CA GLY A 10 -26.71 23.55 -15.06
C GLY A 10 -27.22 22.38 -15.92
N GLN A 11 -28.23 21.61 -15.48
CA GLN A 11 -28.85 20.60 -16.34
C GLN A 11 -29.60 21.27 -17.50
N THR A 12 -29.33 20.83 -18.72
CA THR A 12 -29.98 21.35 -19.94
C THR A 12 -30.90 20.30 -20.57
N ALA A 13 -31.76 20.73 -21.50
CA ALA A 13 -32.62 19.81 -22.27
C ALA A 13 -31.81 18.74 -23.02
N LEU A 14 -30.57 19.06 -23.43
CA LEU A 14 -29.67 18.12 -24.08
C LEU A 14 -29.29 16.96 -23.15
N HIS A 15 -28.99 17.24 -21.88
CA HIS A 15 -28.70 16.19 -20.89
C HIS A 15 -29.87 15.22 -20.72
N ILE A 16 -31.10 15.76 -20.65
CA ILE A 16 -32.32 14.95 -20.47
C ILE A 16 -32.60 14.09 -21.71
N ALA A 17 -32.39 14.64 -22.92
CA ALA A 17 -32.58 13.89 -24.16
C ALA A 17 -31.58 12.72 -24.28
N ILE A 18 -30.33 12.94 -23.87
CA ILE A 18 -29.30 11.90 -23.82
C ILE A 18 -29.67 10.85 -22.76
N GLU A 19 -30.04 11.27 -21.54
CA GLU A 19 -30.45 10.35 -20.47
C GLU A 19 -31.59 9.42 -20.90
N ARG A 20 -32.58 9.96 -21.63
CA ARG A 20 -33.72 9.20 -22.14
C ARG A 20 -33.45 8.37 -23.40
N ARG A 21 -32.22 8.37 -23.91
CA ARG A 21 -31.80 7.62 -25.12
C ARG A 21 -32.55 8.05 -26.39
N CYS A 22 -32.92 9.32 -26.45
CA CYS A 22 -33.72 9.88 -27.53
C CYS A 22 -32.84 10.52 -28.61
N LYS A 23 -32.22 9.71 -29.48
CA LYS A 23 -31.28 10.17 -30.51
C LYS A 23 -31.88 11.26 -31.40
N ASP A 24 -33.08 11.07 -31.93
CA ASP A 24 -33.74 12.03 -32.85
C ASP A 24 -33.90 13.43 -32.22
N TYR A 25 -34.21 13.47 -30.92
CA TYR A 25 -34.32 14.73 -30.17
C TYR A 25 -32.96 15.36 -29.90
N VAL A 26 -31.92 14.56 -29.65
CA VAL A 26 -30.54 15.06 -29.53
C VAL A 26 -30.09 15.71 -30.85
N GLU A 27 -30.36 15.07 -31.99
CA GLU A 27 -30.03 15.63 -33.29
C GLU A 27 -30.76 16.95 -33.56
N LEU A 28 -32.07 16.98 -33.28
CA LEU A 28 -32.88 18.19 -33.43
C LEU A 28 -32.37 19.34 -32.55
N LEU A 29 -32.02 19.06 -31.29
CA LEU A 29 -31.50 20.07 -30.36
C LEU A 29 -30.17 20.65 -30.86
N VAL A 30 -29.24 19.81 -31.29
CA VAL A 30 -27.94 20.25 -31.80
C VAL A 30 -28.10 21.04 -33.11
N GLN A 31 -28.97 20.60 -34.02
CA GLN A 31 -29.31 21.34 -35.26
C GLN A 31 -29.86 22.74 -34.97
N LYS A 32 -30.58 22.91 -33.86
CA LYS A 32 -31.14 24.21 -33.44
C LYS A 32 -30.16 25.05 -32.60
N GLY A 33 -28.90 24.63 -32.48
CA GLY A 33 -27.86 25.39 -31.79
C GLY A 33 -27.76 25.11 -30.29
N ALA A 34 -28.13 23.90 -29.83
CA ALA A 34 -27.85 23.51 -28.46
C ALA A 34 -26.34 23.48 -28.18
N ASP A 35 -25.96 23.98 -27.00
CA ASP A 35 -24.57 23.95 -26.53
C ASP A 35 -24.18 22.54 -26.08
N VAL A 36 -23.24 21.92 -26.79
CA VAL A 36 -22.69 20.59 -26.49
C VAL A 36 -21.70 20.59 -25.32
N HIS A 37 -21.32 21.77 -24.83
CA HIS A 37 -20.38 21.97 -23.72
C HIS A 37 -21.05 22.48 -22.44
N ALA A 38 -22.39 22.49 -22.39
CA ALA A 38 -23.12 22.88 -21.19
C ALA A 38 -22.75 21.96 -20.01
N GLN A 39 -22.42 22.53 -18.85
CA GLN A 39 -21.96 21.77 -17.67
C GLN A 39 -23.07 21.63 -16.62
N ALA A 40 -23.44 20.40 -16.28
CA ALA A 40 -24.39 20.07 -15.21
C ALA A 40 -23.70 20.02 -13.84
N LYS A 41 -23.55 21.18 -13.17
CA LYS A 41 -22.80 21.36 -11.91
C LYS A 41 -23.59 21.09 -10.62
N GLY A 42 -24.88 20.81 -10.74
CA GLY A 42 -25.79 20.66 -9.61
C GLY A 42 -25.30 19.62 -8.60
N ARG A 43 -25.66 19.82 -7.32
CA ARG A 43 -25.24 18.93 -6.21
C ARG A 43 -25.58 17.45 -6.46
N PHE A 44 -26.66 17.17 -7.19
CA PHE A 44 -27.05 15.81 -7.57
C PHE A 44 -25.99 15.10 -8.42
N PHE A 45 -25.27 15.86 -9.27
CA PHE A 45 -24.30 15.35 -10.22
C PHE A 45 -22.87 15.24 -9.66
N GLN A 46 -22.70 15.52 -8.36
CA GLN A 46 -21.41 15.40 -7.67
C GLN A 46 -21.15 13.94 -7.25
N PRO A 47 -19.90 13.54 -7.00
CA PRO A 47 -19.57 12.21 -6.51
C PRO A 47 -20.22 11.92 -5.14
N LYS A 48 -20.31 10.62 -4.80
CA LYS A 48 -20.95 10.14 -3.57
C LYS A 48 -20.33 10.74 -2.31
N ASP A 49 -19.02 11.00 -2.33
CA ASP A 49 -18.28 11.56 -1.19
C ASP A 49 -18.74 12.97 -0.80
N GLU A 50 -19.33 13.73 -1.74
CA GLU A 50 -19.86 15.08 -1.52
C GLU A 50 -21.40 15.09 -1.31
N GLY A 51 -21.99 13.89 -1.22
CA GLY A 51 -23.44 13.70 -1.07
C GLY A 51 -24.23 13.82 -2.36
N GLY A 52 -23.58 13.71 -3.52
CA GLY A 52 -24.25 13.54 -4.80
C GLY A 52 -24.58 12.07 -5.10
N CYS A 53 -25.37 11.83 -6.14
CA CYS A 53 -25.87 10.47 -6.46
C CYS A 53 -25.23 9.89 -7.72
N PHE A 54 -25.01 10.73 -8.75
CA PHE A 54 -24.61 10.26 -10.07
C PHE A 54 -23.61 11.22 -10.71
N TYR A 55 -22.33 10.82 -10.71
CA TYR A 55 -21.26 11.59 -11.32
C TYR A 55 -20.92 11.03 -12.70
N PHE A 56 -20.91 11.90 -13.71
CA PHE A 56 -20.57 11.57 -15.10
C PHE A 56 -19.63 12.60 -15.76
N GLY A 57 -19.00 13.49 -14.99
CA GLY A 57 -18.11 14.51 -15.54
C GLY A 57 -18.80 15.73 -16.18
N GLU A 58 -19.99 16.10 -15.70
CA GLU A 58 -20.77 17.31 -16.03
C GLU A 58 -21.11 17.58 -17.51
N LEU A 59 -20.52 16.86 -18.47
CA LEU A 59 -20.61 17.15 -19.90
C LEU A 59 -21.62 16.22 -20.61
N PRO A 60 -22.29 16.67 -21.68
CA PRO A 60 -23.19 15.84 -22.49
C PRO A 60 -22.48 14.65 -23.13
N LEU A 61 -21.25 14.85 -23.63
CA LEU A 61 -20.44 13.80 -24.24
C LEU A 61 -20.07 12.71 -23.24
N SER A 62 -19.66 13.09 -22.03
CA SER A 62 -19.32 12.12 -20.99
C SER A 62 -20.55 11.42 -20.45
N LEU A 63 -21.71 12.08 -20.39
CA LEU A 63 -22.99 11.44 -20.09
C LEU A 63 -23.37 10.37 -21.12
N ALA A 64 -23.22 10.66 -22.41
CA ALA A 64 -23.49 9.70 -23.48
C ALA A 64 -22.57 8.46 -23.39
N ALA A 65 -21.29 8.68 -23.10
CA ALA A 65 -20.33 7.60 -22.86
C ALA A 65 -20.70 6.76 -21.63
N CYS A 66 -21.04 7.41 -20.51
CA CYS A 66 -21.41 6.75 -19.26
C CYS A 66 -22.72 5.94 -19.36
N THR A 67 -23.63 6.31 -20.25
CA THR A 67 -24.93 5.66 -20.43
C THR A 67 -24.94 4.56 -21.51
N LYS A 68 -23.75 4.22 -22.06
CA LYS A 68 -23.52 3.19 -23.09
C LYS A 68 -24.28 3.52 -24.40
N GLN A 69 -24.13 4.73 -24.90
CA GLN A 69 -24.81 5.22 -26.10
C GLN A 69 -23.82 5.57 -27.22
N ASP A 70 -23.31 4.54 -27.90
CA ASP A 70 -22.31 4.67 -28.96
C ASP A 70 -22.81 5.60 -30.08
N ASP A 71 -24.07 5.46 -30.49
CA ASP A 71 -24.67 6.26 -31.58
C ASP A 71 -24.70 7.76 -31.28
N ILE A 72 -24.90 8.13 -30.00
CA ILE A 72 -24.94 9.53 -29.58
C ILE A 72 -23.51 10.07 -29.46
N VAL A 73 -22.57 9.26 -28.97
CA VAL A 73 -21.15 9.63 -28.94
C VAL A 73 -20.63 9.89 -30.36
N ASP A 74 -20.99 9.03 -31.32
CA ASP A 74 -20.65 9.22 -32.73
C ASP A 74 -21.22 10.53 -33.27
N TYR A 75 -22.52 10.76 -33.04
CA TYR A 75 -23.18 11.98 -33.50
C TYR A 75 -22.55 13.25 -32.89
N LEU A 76 -22.29 13.27 -31.58
CA LEU A 76 -21.72 14.43 -30.91
C LEU A 76 -20.30 14.74 -31.38
N THR A 77 -19.52 13.72 -31.78
CA THR A 77 -18.12 13.90 -32.23
C THR A 77 -18.01 14.24 -33.71
N GLU A 78 -18.94 13.77 -34.54
CA GLU A 78 -18.87 13.88 -36.01
C GLU A 78 -19.82 14.91 -36.63
N ASN A 79 -20.67 15.56 -35.82
CA ASN A 79 -21.65 16.51 -36.34
C ASN A 79 -21.03 17.69 -37.12
N VAL A 80 -21.85 18.31 -37.97
CA VAL A 80 -21.45 19.43 -38.83
C VAL A 80 -21.58 20.78 -38.11
N TYR A 81 -22.50 20.88 -37.14
CA TYR A 81 -22.86 22.15 -36.51
C TYR A 81 -21.92 22.54 -35.36
N ASN A 82 -21.78 21.69 -34.34
CA ASN A 82 -21.01 21.99 -33.14
C ASN A 82 -20.40 20.71 -32.55
N LYS A 83 -19.14 20.44 -32.92
CA LYS A 83 -18.45 19.19 -32.56
C LYS A 83 -18.08 19.21 -31.08
N ALA A 84 -18.41 18.13 -30.39
CA ALA A 84 -17.99 17.95 -29.02
C ALA A 84 -16.48 17.67 -28.97
N ASP A 85 -15.73 18.61 -28.42
CA ASP A 85 -14.32 18.41 -28.06
C ASP A 85 -14.15 17.33 -26.99
N LEU A 86 -13.42 16.27 -27.35
CA LEU A 86 -13.06 15.14 -26.48
C LEU A 86 -12.07 15.54 -25.37
N CYS A 87 -11.24 16.56 -25.63
CA CYS A 87 -10.21 17.01 -24.70
C CYS A 87 -10.78 18.02 -23.68
N ARG A 88 -12.07 18.34 -23.76
CA ARG A 88 -12.76 19.25 -22.83
C ARG A 88 -12.88 18.64 -21.44
N GLN A 89 -12.64 19.48 -20.44
CA GLN A 89 -12.70 19.12 -19.02
C GLN A 89 -13.92 19.73 -18.32
N ASP A 90 -14.36 19.07 -17.25
CA ASP A 90 -15.38 19.54 -16.32
C ASP A 90 -14.82 20.54 -15.29
N SER A 91 -15.63 20.92 -14.28
CA SER A 91 -15.19 21.79 -13.19
C SER A 91 -14.03 21.23 -12.35
N ARG A 92 -13.84 19.90 -12.32
CA ARG A 92 -12.77 19.19 -11.59
C ARG A 92 -11.53 18.94 -12.44
N GLY A 93 -11.53 19.38 -13.70
CA GLY A 93 -10.46 19.05 -14.65
C GLY A 93 -10.57 17.63 -15.22
N ASN A 94 -11.66 16.91 -14.96
CA ASN A 94 -11.86 15.55 -15.43
C ASN A 94 -12.34 15.56 -16.89
N THR A 95 -11.73 14.70 -17.69
CA THR A 95 -12.15 14.43 -19.08
C THR A 95 -13.19 13.30 -19.12
N VAL A 96 -13.68 12.96 -20.31
CA VAL A 96 -14.58 11.82 -20.50
C VAL A 96 -14.00 10.49 -19.98
N LEU A 97 -12.69 10.28 -20.10
CA LEU A 97 -12.03 9.06 -19.60
C LEU A 97 -12.04 8.99 -18.08
N HIS A 98 -11.82 10.12 -17.40
CA HIS A 98 -11.89 10.19 -15.94
C HIS A 98 -13.31 9.88 -15.43
N ALA A 99 -14.33 10.39 -16.13
CA ALA A 99 -15.73 10.06 -15.82
C ALA A 99 -16.03 8.56 -15.98
N LEU A 100 -15.52 7.94 -17.06
CA LEU A 100 -15.65 6.48 -17.26
C LEU A 100 -14.99 5.68 -16.14
N VAL A 101 -13.82 6.11 -15.67
CA VAL A 101 -13.13 5.47 -14.53
C VAL A 101 -13.93 5.63 -13.24
N ALA A 102 -14.57 6.79 -13.02
CA ALA A 102 -15.38 7.03 -11.83
C ALA A 102 -16.63 6.14 -11.76
N ILE A 103 -17.28 5.88 -12.90
CA ILE A 103 -18.47 5.00 -12.97
C ILE A 103 -18.13 3.51 -13.02
N ALA A 104 -16.91 3.16 -13.40
CA ALA A 104 -16.52 1.76 -13.56
C ALA A 104 -16.65 1.04 -12.23
N ASP A 105 -17.47 0.01 -12.14
CA ASP A 105 -17.48 -0.91 -11.01
C ASP A 105 -16.81 -2.23 -11.39
N ASN A 106 -16.34 -3.00 -10.40
CA ASN A 106 -15.67 -4.29 -10.63
C ASN A 106 -16.70 -5.41 -10.94
N THR A 107 -17.79 -5.09 -11.66
CA THR A 107 -18.80 -6.06 -12.10
C THR A 107 -18.62 -6.35 -13.59
N GLU A 108 -18.78 -7.60 -14.01
CA GLU A 108 -18.48 -8.00 -15.41
C GLU A 108 -19.25 -7.21 -16.47
N GLU A 109 -20.51 -6.86 -16.20
CA GLU A 109 -21.31 -6.06 -17.13
C GLU A 109 -20.77 -4.63 -17.27
N THR A 110 -20.40 -3.99 -16.16
CA THR A 110 -19.86 -2.63 -16.19
C THR A 110 -18.51 -2.57 -16.85
N THR A 111 -17.66 -3.56 -16.58
CA THR A 111 -16.29 -3.60 -17.11
C THR A 111 -16.31 -3.77 -18.61
N THR A 112 -17.10 -4.71 -19.13
CA THR A 112 -17.16 -4.98 -20.58
C THR A 112 -17.65 -3.80 -21.42
N PHE A 113 -18.56 -2.95 -20.91
CA PHE A 113 -18.96 -1.76 -21.65
C PHE A 113 -17.95 -0.62 -21.49
N VAL A 114 -17.38 -0.42 -20.30
CA VAL A 114 -16.44 0.66 -20.05
C VAL A 114 -15.18 0.44 -20.89
N THR A 115 -14.66 -0.79 -20.97
CA THR A 115 -13.49 -1.10 -21.81
C THR A 115 -13.75 -0.85 -23.29
N LYS A 116 -14.89 -1.32 -23.82
CA LYS A 116 -15.29 -1.05 -25.22
C LYS A 116 -15.47 0.44 -25.52
N MET A 117 -16.09 1.18 -24.61
CA MET A 117 -16.28 2.63 -24.76
C MET A 117 -14.94 3.36 -24.68
N TYR A 118 -14.06 2.95 -23.77
CA TYR A 118 -12.72 3.50 -23.61
C TYR A 118 -11.91 3.36 -24.92
N ASP A 119 -11.85 2.15 -25.48
CA ASP A 119 -11.13 1.87 -26.73
C ASP A 119 -11.68 2.70 -27.89
N ARG A 120 -13.01 2.78 -28.01
CA ARG A 120 -13.67 3.56 -29.06
C ARG A 120 -13.31 5.04 -28.96
N LEU A 121 -13.32 5.62 -27.76
CA LEU A 121 -13.00 7.04 -27.54
C LEU A 121 -11.53 7.35 -27.84
N VAL A 122 -10.61 6.46 -27.45
CA VAL A 122 -9.18 6.62 -27.73
C VAL A 122 -8.91 6.56 -29.24
N VAL A 123 -9.48 5.57 -29.93
CA VAL A 123 -9.36 5.44 -31.40
C VAL A 123 -9.99 6.64 -32.11
N LYS A 124 -11.17 7.11 -31.68
CA LYS A 124 -11.80 8.30 -32.26
C LYS A 124 -10.98 9.56 -32.02
N CYS A 125 -10.41 9.73 -30.83
CA CYS A 125 -9.54 10.86 -30.54
C CYS A 125 -8.34 10.89 -31.48
N ALA A 126 -7.72 9.73 -31.74
CA ALA A 126 -6.60 9.63 -32.68
C ALA A 126 -6.98 10.02 -34.12
N LYS A 127 -8.18 9.63 -34.57
CA LYS A 127 -8.70 9.94 -35.91
C LYS A 127 -9.07 11.42 -36.08
N LEU A 128 -9.70 12.01 -35.08
CA LEU A 128 -10.17 13.40 -35.11
C LEU A 128 -9.04 14.40 -34.83
N ASN A 129 -8.22 14.13 -33.82
CA ASN A 129 -7.19 15.02 -33.29
C ASN A 129 -5.84 14.29 -33.17
N LYS A 130 -5.03 14.35 -34.23
CA LYS A 130 -3.70 13.70 -34.27
C LYS A 130 -2.71 14.21 -33.22
N GLU A 131 -2.93 15.41 -32.68
CA GLU A 131 -2.05 16.03 -31.67
C GLU A 131 -2.51 15.79 -30.22
N CYS A 132 -3.79 15.52 -29.97
CA CYS A 132 -4.31 15.39 -28.60
C CYS A 132 -4.21 13.93 -28.12
N ARG A 133 -3.31 13.67 -27.16
CA ARG A 133 -3.24 12.39 -26.44
C ARG A 133 -4.17 12.42 -25.23
N LEU A 134 -5.39 11.89 -25.40
CA LEU A 134 -6.45 11.95 -24.39
C LEU A 134 -6.03 11.38 -23.01
N GLU A 135 -5.18 10.35 -23.00
CA GLU A 135 -4.69 9.72 -21.77
C GLU A 135 -3.68 10.56 -20.98
N THR A 136 -2.98 11.49 -21.65
CA THR A 136 -1.96 12.34 -21.00
C THR A 136 -2.54 13.59 -20.35
N ILE A 137 -3.82 13.89 -20.61
CA ILE A 137 -4.49 15.03 -20.00
C ILE A 137 -4.70 14.75 -18.52
N LEU A 138 -4.19 15.66 -17.69
CA LEU A 138 -4.27 15.56 -16.24
C LEU A 138 -5.46 16.37 -15.71
N ASN A 139 -6.06 15.90 -14.62
CA ASN A 139 -7.07 16.64 -13.89
C ASN A 139 -6.46 17.72 -12.96
N ASN A 140 -7.30 18.43 -12.20
CA ASN A 140 -6.83 19.46 -11.26
C ASN A 140 -5.90 18.90 -10.16
N ASP A 141 -6.04 17.62 -9.81
CA ASP A 141 -5.17 16.88 -8.88
C ASP A 141 -3.91 16.31 -9.55
N LYS A 142 -3.66 16.64 -10.82
CA LYS A 142 -2.55 16.15 -11.66
C LYS A 142 -2.57 14.64 -11.92
N MET A 143 -3.74 14.03 -11.91
CA MET A 143 -3.95 12.60 -12.15
C MET A 143 -4.36 12.36 -13.60
N SER A 144 -3.78 11.35 -14.23
CA SER A 144 -4.27 10.77 -15.49
C SER A 144 -5.41 9.77 -15.24
N PRO A 145 -6.13 9.30 -16.27
CA PRO A 145 -7.18 8.29 -16.10
C PRO A 145 -6.66 6.99 -15.45
N LEU A 146 -5.43 6.58 -15.80
CA LEU A 146 -4.77 5.42 -15.18
C LEU A 146 -4.46 5.65 -13.70
N MET A 147 -3.93 6.83 -13.37
CA MET A 147 -3.64 7.23 -11.99
C MET A 147 -4.93 7.30 -11.14
N MET A 148 -6.02 7.80 -11.71
CA MET A 148 -7.33 7.83 -11.05
C MET A 148 -7.89 6.42 -10.82
N ALA A 149 -7.73 5.50 -11.78
CA ALA A 149 -8.16 4.11 -11.62
C ALA A 149 -7.42 3.42 -10.46
N ALA A 150 -6.12 3.67 -10.32
CA ALA A 150 -5.30 3.22 -9.20
C ALA A 150 -5.74 3.81 -7.85
N GLN A 151 -6.10 5.10 -7.82
CA GLN A 151 -6.56 5.76 -6.60
C GLN A 151 -7.93 5.25 -6.13
N LEU A 152 -8.88 5.09 -7.07
CA LEU A 152 -10.25 4.62 -6.76
C LEU A 152 -10.33 3.10 -6.55
N GLY A 153 -9.30 2.34 -6.93
CA GLY A 153 -9.26 0.89 -6.77
C GLY A 153 -10.11 0.12 -7.79
N LYS A 154 -10.19 0.62 -9.02
CA LYS A 154 -10.97 0.01 -10.12
C LYS A 154 -10.06 -0.95 -10.90
N ILE A 155 -10.22 -2.26 -10.69
CA ILE A 155 -9.24 -3.27 -11.10
C ILE A 155 -9.29 -3.51 -12.61
N ASP A 156 -10.48 -3.76 -13.15
CA ASP A 156 -10.61 -4.26 -14.52
C ASP A 156 -10.28 -3.18 -15.55
N ILE A 157 -10.73 -1.94 -15.33
CA ILE A 157 -10.35 -0.81 -16.18
C ILE A 157 -8.86 -0.50 -16.08
N PHE A 158 -8.27 -0.67 -14.89
CA PHE A 158 -6.83 -0.51 -14.69
C PHE A 158 -6.02 -1.58 -15.45
N GLN A 159 -6.44 -2.85 -15.36
CA GLN A 159 -5.85 -3.95 -16.12
C GLN A 159 -5.98 -3.71 -17.63
N HIS A 160 -7.16 -3.31 -18.09
CA HIS A 160 -7.43 -3.02 -19.49
C HIS A 160 -6.54 -1.90 -20.04
N ILE A 161 -6.41 -0.78 -19.31
CA ILE A 161 -5.54 0.33 -19.75
C ILE A 161 -4.08 -0.13 -19.84
N ILE A 162 -3.59 -0.92 -18.89
CA ILE A 162 -2.20 -1.42 -18.93
C ILE A 162 -1.99 -2.40 -20.09
N GLN A 163 -2.97 -3.25 -20.36
CA GLN A 163 -2.93 -4.25 -21.42
C GLN A 163 -3.47 -3.73 -22.77
N LEU A 164 -3.60 -2.41 -22.92
CA LEU A 164 -4.21 -1.78 -24.08
C LEU A 164 -3.41 -2.08 -25.35
N GLU A 165 -4.02 -2.85 -26.24
CA GLU A 165 -3.51 -3.21 -27.57
C GLU A 165 -4.51 -2.76 -28.63
N ILE A 166 -4.16 -1.71 -29.37
CA ILE A 166 -5.01 -1.12 -30.42
C ILE A 166 -4.59 -1.69 -31.77
N LYS A 167 -5.55 -2.27 -32.50
CA LYS A 167 -5.32 -2.87 -33.83
C LYS A 167 -5.35 -1.87 -34.98
N ASP A 168 -5.96 -0.70 -34.79
CA ASP A 168 -6.03 0.36 -35.80
C ASP A 168 -4.63 0.99 -35.99
N GLU A 169 -4.06 0.91 -37.19
CA GLU A 169 -2.70 1.40 -37.49
C GLU A 169 -2.50 2.89 -37.16
N GLU A 170 -3.52 3.73 -37.41
CA GLU A 170 -3.45 5.18 -37.11
C GLU A 170 -3.35 5.46 -35.60
N ALA A 171 -3.91 4.58 -34.77
CA ALA A 171 -3.96 4.71 -33.32
C ALA A 171 -3.01 3.74 -32.60
N GLN A 172 -2.20 2.96 -33.33
CA GLN A 172 -1.24 2.02 -32.76
C GLN A 172 -0.20 2.71 -31.89
N HIS A 173 0.14 3.97 -32.17
CA HIS A 173 1.01 4.76 -31.31
C HIS A 173 0.39 5.05 -29.93
N LEU A 174 -0.87 4.71 -29.64
CA LEU A 174 -1.47 4.89 -28.32
C LEU A 174 -1.52 3.58 -27.51
N SER A 175 -1.15 2.44 -28.10
CA SER A 175 -1.11 1.18 -27.35
C SER A 175 0.00 1.20 -26.29
N ARG A 176 -0.23 0.44 -25.22
CA ARG A 176 0.69 0.27 -24.10
C ARG A 176 1.29 -1.14 -24.07
N LYS A 177 0.57 -2.13 -24.59
CA LYS A 177 1.07 -3.49 -24.80
C LYS A 177 1.45 -3.65 -26.27
N PHE A 178 2.67 -4.12 -26.49
CA PHE A 178 3.18 -4.49 -27.80
C PHE A 178 3.69 -5.93 -27.77
N ARG A 179 3.66 -6.61 -28.91
CA ARG A 179 4.22 -7.96 -29.03
C ARG A 179 5.58 -7.87 -29.75
N ASP A 180 6.65 -8.13 -29.02
CA ASP A 180 8.02 -8.06 -29.55
C ASP A 180 8.20 -9.21 -30.56
N TRP A 181 8.08 -10.46 -30.11
CA TRP A 181 8.18 -11.64 -30.96
C TRP A 181 7.30 -12.78 -30.43
N ASN A 182 6.95 -13.71 -31.30
CA ASN A 182 6.25 -14.95 -30.97
C ASN A 182 7.04 -16.17 -31.47
N TYR A 183 7.25 -17.14 -30.60
CA TYR A 183 7.86 -18.42 -30.94
C TYR A 183 6.98 -19.55 -30.41
N GLY A 184 6.02 -19.96 -31.23
CA GLY A 184 5.01 -20.96 -30.85
C GLY A 184 4.26 -20.54 -29.58
N PRO A 185 4.33 -21.29 -28.46
CA PRO A 185 3.67 -20.93 -27.21
C PRO A 185 4.39 -19.85 -26.40
N LEU A 186 5.62 -19.49 -26.77
CA LEU A 186 6.39 -18.45 -26.08
C LEU A 186 6.14 -17.11 -26.78
N HIS A 187 5.65 -16.12 -26.03
CA HIS A 187 5.43 -14.78 -26.55
C HIS A 187 6.14 -13.77 -25.67
N SER A 188 6.86 -12.83 -26.29
CA SER A 188 7.45 -11.71 -25.56
C SER A 188 6.60 -10.47 -25.78
N SER A 189 6.15 -9.90 -24.68
CA SER A 189 5.33 -8.70 -24.66
C SER A 189 6.13 -7.53 -24.07
N LEU A 190 5.93 -6.35 -24.63
CA LEU A 190 6.54 -5.10 -24.19
C LEU A 190 5.43 -4.22 -23.61
N TYR A 191 5.61 -3.83 -22.35
CA TYR A 191 4.72 -2.91 -21.66
C TYR A 191 5.36 -1.53 -21.56
N ASP A 192 4.66 -0.49 -21.99
CA ASP A 192 5.11 0.89 -21.84
C ASP A 192 5.17 1.28 -20.35
N LEU A 193 6.34 1.75 -19.90
CA LEU A 193 6.56 2.16 -18.51
C LEU A 193 6.20 3.62 -18.24
N ALA A 194 5.77 4.38 -19.27
CA ALA A 194 5.29 5.75 -19.09
C ALA A 194 4.23 5.82 -17.99
N THR A 195 4.38 6.74 -17.03
CA THR A 195 3.55 6.88 -15.81
C THR A 195 3.56 5.72 -14.79
N LEU A 196 4.06 4.53 -15.15
CA LEU A 196 4.12 3.36 -14.25
C LEU A 196 5.37 3.35 -13.37
N ASP A 197 6.52 3.76 -13.91
CA ASP A 197 7.78 3.79 -13.17
C ASP A 197 7.93 5.08 -12.34
N THR A 198 8.70 5.00 -11.26
CA THR A 198 9.00 6.08 -10.30
C THR A 198 10.14 6.99 -10.73
N TYR A 199 10.57 6.85 -11.98
CA TYR A 199 11.64 7.65 -12.55
C TYR A 199 11.18 9.05 -13.00
N GLU A 200 9.94 9.18 -13.47
CA GLU A 200 9.40 10.45 -13.96
C GLU A 200 9.10 11.41 -12.81
N ASP A 201 9.35 12.71 -13.01
CA ASP A 201 9.07 13.74 -12.01
C ASP A 201 7.55 13.94 -11.86
N GLY A 202 6.94 13.27 -10.88
CA GLY A 202 5.51 13.31 -10.60
C GLY A 202 5.06 12.13 -9.73
N ASP A 203 3.78 12.10 -9.38
CA ASP A 203 3.22 10.94 -8.68
C ASP A 203 3.10 9.76 -9.66
N SER A 204 3.91 8.73 -9.46
CA SER A 204 3.85 7.51 -10.27
C SER A 204 2.61 6.68 -9.91
N VAL A 205 2.09 5.89 -10.86
CA VAL A 205 1.01 4.92 -10.59
C VAL A 205 1.39 3.99 -9.44
N LEU A 206 2.66 3.57 -9.36
CA LEU A 206 3.13 2.69 -8.30
C LEU A 206 3.12 3.39 -6.92
N GLU A 207 3.48 4.67 -6.88
CA GLU A 207 3.39 5.49 -5.65
C GLU A 207 1.94 5.74 -5.24
N ILE A 208 1.05 5.98 -6.20
CA ILE A 208 -0.38 6.16 -5.93
C ILE A 208 -0.98 4.87 -5.34
N LEU A 209 -0.67 3.71 -5.93
CA LEU A 209 -1.14 2.41 -5.43
C LEU A 209 -0.63 2.10 -4.02
N VAL A 210 0.58 2.55 -3.67
CA VAL A 210 1.24 2.24 -2.40
C VAL A 210 1.00 3.30 -1.29
N TYR A 211 0.88 4.58 -1.64
CA TYR A 211 0.76 5.64 -0.63
C TYR A 211 -0.59 6.35 -0.63
N LYS A 212 -1.24 6.53 -1.79
CA LYS A 212 -2.46 7.35 -1.90
C LYS A 212 -3.75 6.53 -1.92
N SER A 213 -3.73 5.31 -2.45
CA SER A 213 -4.91 4.47 -2.58
C SER A 213 -5.37 3.92 -1.23
N THR A 214 -6.62 4.20 -0.86
CA THR A 214 -7.28 3.68 0.35
C THR A 214 -8.20 2.49 0.05
N ALA A 215 -8.28 2.07 -1.21
CA ALA A 215 -9.16 0.99 -1.63
C ALA A 215 -8.69 -0.36 -1.07
N LYS A 216 -9.63 -1.18 -0.59
CA LYS A 216 -9.33 -2.55 -0.11
C LYS A 216 -8.72 -3.44 -1.20
N ASN A 217 -9.04 -3.16 -2.45
CA ASN A 217 -8.64 -3.98 -3.60
C ASN A 217 -7.24 -3.66 -4.14
N ARG A 218 -6.53 -2.68 -3.55
CA ARG A 218 -5.19 -2.27 -3.98
C ARG A 218 -4.16 -3.41 -4.03
N HIS A 219 -4.30 -4.40 -3.15
CA HIS A 219 -3.39 -5.55 -3.11
C HIS A 219 -3.54 -6.44 -4.35
N GLU A 220 -4.75 -6.53 -4.91
CA GLU A 220 -5.03 -7.27 -6.14
C GLU A 220 -4.53 -6.51 -7.37
N MET A 221 -4.58 -5.18 -7.35
CA MET A 221 -4.01 -4.35 -8.42
C MET A 221 -2.49 -4.49 -8.55
N LEU A 222 -1.77 -4.72 -7.44
CA LEU A 222 -0.34 -5.01 -7.46
C LEU A 222 -0.01 -6.42 -7.98
N ALA A 223 -0.99 -7.34 -7.98
CA ALA A 223 -0.80 -8.68 -8.51
C ALA A 223 -0.94 -8.74 -10.05
N VAL A 224 -1.31 -7.62 -10.69
CA VAL A 224 -1.34 -7.48 -12.15
C VAL A 224 0.07 -7.73 -12.71
N GLU A 225 0.13 -8.52 -13.77
CA GLU A 225 1.35 -9.17 -14.28
C GLU A 225 2.54 -8.22 -14.53
N PRO A 226 2.42 -7.13 -15.32
CA PRO A 226 3.53 -6.22 -15.54
C PRO A 226 4.06 -5.54 -14.27
N ILE A 227 3.18 -5.21 -13.32
CA ILE A 227 3.58 -4.57 -12.06
C ILE A 227 4.31 -5.57 -11.16
N ASN A 228 3.79 -6.80 -11.07
CA ASN A 228 4.39 -7.86 -10.28
C ASN A 228 5.79 -8.23 -10.81
N GLU A 229 5.96 -8.36 -12.12
CA GLU A 229 7.27 -8.63 -12.72
C GLU A 229 8.22 -7.43 -12.60
N LEU A 230 7.73 -6.20 -12.77
CA LEU A 230 8.53 -4.99 -12.56
C LEU A 230 9.08 -4.91 -11.12
N LEU A 231 8.24 -5.16 -10.11
CA LEU A 231 8.65 -5.19 -8.71
C LEU A 231 9.69 -6.29 -8.44
N LYS A 232 9.54 -7.48 -9.06
CA LYS A 232 10.52 -8.57 -8.94
C LYS A 232 11.86 -8.20 -9.56
N GLU A 233 11.85 -7.53 -10.71
CA GLU A 233 13.08 -7.07 -11.36
C GLU A 233 13.80 -6.02 -10.50
N LYS A 234 13.08 -5.01 -10.00
CA LYS A 234 13.62 -3.99 -9.08
C LYS A 234 14.23 -4.62 -7.83
N TRP A 235 13.55 -5.61 -7.24
CA TRP A 235 14.06 -6.34 -6.09
C TRP A 235 15.36 -7.10 -6.39
N LYS A 236 15.46 -7.77 -7.54
CA LYS A 236 16.67 -8.48 -7.96
C LYS A 236 17.84 -7.53 -8.26
N LYS A 237 17.58 -6.38 -8.90
CA LYS A 237 18.63 -5.42 -9.28
C LYS A 237 19.24 -4.69 -8.09
N PHE A 238 18.42 -4.10 -7.23
CA PHE A 238 18.92 -3.26 -6.12
C PHE A 238 18.24 -3.56 -4.78
N GLY A 239 16.93 -3.89 -4.79
CA GLY A 239 16.15 -4.00 -3.57
C GLY A 239 16.76 -4.98 -2.55
N ALA A 240 17.14 -6.18 -2.99
CA ALA A 240 17.74 -7.19 -2.12
C ALA A 240 19.06 -6.72 -1.49
N VAL A 241 19.96 -6.10 -2.28
CA VAL A 241 21.27 -5.66 -1.80
C VAL A 241 21.12 -4.58 -0.73
N PHE A 242 20.33 -3.53 -1.01
CA PHE A 242 20.10 -2.44 -0.05
C PHE A 242 19.32 -2.90 1.17
N PHE A 243 18.38 -3.83 1.00
CA PHE A 243 17.62 -4.39 2.11
C PHE A 243 18.51 -5.18 3.08
N TYR A 244 19.36 -6.08 2.57
CA TYR A 244 20.29 -6.83 3.42
C TYR A 244 21.36 -5.93 4.05
N LEU A 245 21.88 -4.95 3.31
CA LEU A 245 22.80 -3.96 3.86
C LEU A 245 22.17 -3.19 5.04
N SER A 246 20.92 -2.75 4.86
CA SER A 246 20.15 -2.05 5.90
C SER A 246 19.88 -2.93 7.12
N PHE A 247 19.58 -4.21 6.90
CA PHE A 247 19.40 -5.20 7.96
C PHE A 247 20.67 -5.39 8.80
N PHE A 248 21.82 -5.61 8.15
CA PHE A 248 23.09 -5.76 8.87
C PHE A 248 23.52 -4.48 9.58
N ALA A 249 23.29 -3.31 8.97
CA ALA A 249 23.54 -2.03 9.62
C ALA A 249 22.66 -1.83 10.87
N TYR A 250 21.38 -2.20 10.80
CA TYR A 250 20.46 -2.14 11.94
C TYR A 250 20.87 -3.10 13.06
N LEU A 251 21.22 -4.34 12.74
CA LEU A 251 21.73 -5.30 13.72
C LEU A 251 23.01 -4.80 14.40
N PHE A 252 23.93 -4.21 13.63
CA PHE A 252 25.14 -3.61 14.19
C PHE A 252 24.83 -2.49 15.17
N LEU A 253 23.88 -1.60 14.84
CA LEU A 253 23.40 -0.55 15.75
C LEU A 253 22.77 -1.13 17.02
N MET A 254 21.98 -2.19 16.91
CA MET A 254 21.37 -2.87 18.06
C MET A 254 22.42 -3.53 18.95
N ILE A 255 23.47 -4.13 18.37
CA ILE A 255 24.60 -4.67 19.12
C ILE A 255 25.31 -3.54 19.88
N ILE A 256 25.61 -2.40 19.23
CA ILE A 256 26.18 -1.24 19.92
C ILE A 256 25.28 -0.81 21.08
N PHE A 257 23.96 -0.76 20.89
CA PHE A 257 23.03 -0.36 21.94
C PHE A 257 23.01 -1.33 23.13
N THR A 258 23.07 -2.64 22.86
CA THR A 258 23.20 -3.65 23.93
C THR A 258 24.50 -3.47 24.71
N LEU A 259 25.64 -3.25 24.02
CA LEU A 259 26.93 -3.07 24.68
C LEU A 259 26.95 -1.83 25.58
N ILE A 260 26.35 -0.72 25.14
CA ILE A 260 26.22 0.50 25.97
C ILE A 260 25.36 0.24 27.20
N SER A 261 24.25 -0.47 27.03
CA SER A 261 23.36 -0.79 28.16
C SER A 261 24.02 -1.69 29.19
N TYR A 262 24.85 -2.65 28.74
CA TYR A 262 25.51 -3.64 29.60
C TYR A 262 26.74 -3.08 30.31
N TYR A 263 27.58 -2.29 29.62
CA TYR A 263 28.81 -1.71 30.20
C TYR A 263 28.61 -0.37 30.92
N ARG A 264 27.40 -0.13 31.42
CA ARG A 264 27.13 1.09 32.20
C ARG A 264 27.54 0.88 33.66
N PRO A 265 28.37 1.75 34.24
CA PRO A 265 28.59 1.78 35.68
C PRO A 265 27.28 2.20 36.33
N MET A 266 26.78 1.40 37.27
CA MET A 266 25.53 1.70 37.99
C MET A 266 25.76 2.50 39.27
N GLU A 267 26.98 2.96 39.51
CA GLU A 267 27.37 3.64 40.75
C GLU A 267 27.43 5.16 40.55
N GLY A 268 26.55 5.88 41.25
CA GLY A 268 26.55 7.34 41.32
C GLY A 268 25.54 8.03 40.40
N THR A 269 25.41 9.35 40.58
CA THR A 269 24.48 10.20 39.83
C THR A 269 25.00 10.43 38.40
N PRO A 270 24.17 10.25 37.35
CA PRO A 270 24.54 10.63 35.99
C PRO A 270 24.73 12.15 35.87
N PRO A 271 25.55 12.66 34.93
CA PRO A 271 26.40 11.95 33.98
C PRO A 271 27.74 11.47 34.57
N TYR A 272 28.27 10.36 34.05
CA TYR A 272 29.53 9.78 34.52
C TYR A 272 30.77 10.44 33.89
N PRO A 273 31.90 10.56 34.63
CA PRO A 273 33.14 11.08 34.08
C PRO A 273 33.75 10.11 33.06
N TYR A 274 34.00 10.58 31.83
CA TYR A 274 34.68 9.81 30.79
C TYR A 274 36.20 9.95 30.95
N ARG A 275 36.85 9.02 31.67
CA ARG A 275 38.31 9.05 31.90
C ARG A 275 39.05 7.86 31.29
N THR A 276 38.39 6.71 31.18
CA THR A 276 39.00 5.47 30.68
C THR A 276 38.83 5.37 29.16
N THR A 277 39.74 4.67 28.49
CA THR A 277 39.61 4.35 27.06
C THR A 277 38.30 3.61 26.74
N THR A 278 37.83 2.76 27.64
CA THR A 278 36.53 2.07 27.56
C THR A 278 35.35 3.04 27.64
N ASP A 279 35.45 4.09 28.47
CA ASP A 279 34.40 5.09 28.62
C ASP A 279 34.29 5.98 27.38
N HIS A 280 35.43 6.30 26.76
CA HIS A 280 35.46 7.02 25.48
C HIS A 280 34.82 6.22 24.35
N LEU A 281 35.04 4.90 24.28
CA LEU A 281 34.36 4.04 23.30
C LEU A 281 32.85 4.01 23.52
N ARG A 282 32.40 3.97 24.78
CA ARG A 282 30.97 4.07 25.11
C ARG A 282 30.37 5.41 24.68
N LEU A 283 31.08 6.52 24.94
CA LEU A 283 30.64 7.85 24.53
C LEU A 283 30.44 7.93 23.00
N VAL A 284 31.35 7.36 22.22
CA VAL A 284 31.20 7.28 20.75
C VAL A 284 29.93 6.51 20.38
N GLY A 285 29.67 5.39 21.05
CA GLY A 285 28.44 4.62 20.86
C GLY A 285 27.17 5.42 21.21
N GLU A 286 27.17 6.15 22.33
CA GLU A 286 26.05 7.01 22.74
C GLU A 286 25.77 8.11 21.70
N ILE A 287 26.81 8.72 21.14
CA ILE A 287 26.69 9.72 20.06
C ILE A 287 26.10 9.09 18.80
N ILE A 288 26.58 7.92 18.39
CA ILE A 288 26.05 7.20 17.22
C ILE A 288 24.55 6.92 17.39
N ILE A 289 24.14 6.38 18.53
CA ILE A 289 22.73 6.04 18.79
C ILE A 289 21.85 7.28 18.85
N LEU A 290 22.31 8.35 19.50
CA LEU A 290 21.56 9.60 19.55
C LEU A 290 21.39 10.20 18.15
N LEU A 291 22.46 10.25 17.35
CA LEU A 291 22.43 10.74 15.98
C LEU A 291 21.48 9.91 15.11
N THR A 292 21.59 8.58 15.18
CA THR A 292 20.69 7.66 14.48
C THR A 292 19.24 7.83 14.94
N GLY A 293 18.98 8.01 16.23
CA GLY A 293 17.66 8.28 16.78
C GLY A 293 17.03 9.56 16.21
N ILE A 294 17.82 10.63 16.08
CA ILE A 294 17.39 11.90 15.48
C ILE A 294 17.12 11.74 13.98
N VAL A 295 18.02 11.08 13.24
CA VAL A 295 17.82 10.83 11.80
C VAL A 295 16.56 10.01 11.55
N PHE A 296 16.33 8.95 12.33
CA PHE A 296 15.11 8.15 12.23
C PHE A 296 13.86 8.95 12.61
N LEU A 297 13.93 9.83 13.62
CA LEU A 297 12.80 10.69 13.96
C LEU A 297 12.42 11.61 12.80
N ILE A 298 13.42 12.29 12.20
CA ILE A 298 13.20 13.19 11.06
C ILE A 298 12.67 12.42 9.84
N GLY A 299 13.26 11.25 9.55
CA GLY A 299 12.80 10.37 8.48
C GLY A 299 11.34 9.95 8.65
N ASN A 300 10.99 9.43 9.83
CA ASN A 300 9.62 9.01 10.15
C ASN A 300 8.62 10.18 10.10
N MET A 301 9.01 11.37 10.57
CA MET A 301 8.17 12.58 10.49
C MET A 301 7.93 13.00 9.04
N LYS A 302 8.98 12.98 8.20
CA LYS A 302 8.85 13.25 6.77
C LYS A 302 7.93 12.23 6.11
N ASP A 303 8.09 10.94 6.41
CA ASP A 303 7.27 9.88 5.83
C ASP A 303 5.81 9.96 6.29
N LEU A 304 5.55 10.34 7.55
CA LEU A 304 4.20 10.56 8.06
C LEU A 304 3.48 11.72 7.33
N ILE A 305 4.19 12.84 7.13
CA ILE A 305 3.67 14.00 6.40
C ILE A 305 3.40 13.64 4.93
N MET A 306 4.29 12.87 4.31
CA MET A 306 4.23 12.52 2.88
C MET A 306 3.17 11.47 2.58
N LYS A 307 3.03 10.44 3.43
CA LYS A 307 2.03 9.37 3.26
C LYS A 307 0.60 9.86 3.55
N LYS A 308 0.44 11.09 4.06
CA LYS A 308 -0.83 11.80 4.31
C LYS A 308 -1.96 10.84 4.67
N TYR A 309 -1.75 10.06 5.75
CA TYR A 309 -2.67 9.01 6.15
C TYR A 309 -4.05 9.62 6.44
N PRO A 310 -5.12 9.18 5.74
CA PRO A 310 -6.44 9.77 5.91
C PRO A 310 -7.11 9.38 7.25
N GLY A 311 -6.46 8.56 8.09
CA GLY A 311 -6.94 8.26 9.43
C GLY A 311 -5.90 7.60 10.34
N VAL A 312 -6.12 7.72 11.65
CA VAL A 312 -5.27 7.10 12.70
C VAL A 312 -5.35 5.58 12.65
N TYR A 313 -6.47 5.00 12.21
CA TYR A 313 -6.67 3.55 12.15
C TYR A 313 -5.80 2.85 11.09
N SER A 314 -5.61 3.47 9.91
CA SER A 314 -4.76 2.90 8.85
C SER A 314 -3.27 2.95 9.21
N LEU A 315 -2.86 3.92 10.04
CA LEU A 315 -1.51 3.97 10.62
C LEU A 315 -1.21 2.76 11.50
N PHE A 316 -2.18 2.30 12.30
CA PHE A 316 -2.00 1.14 13.16
C PHE A 316 -2.01 -0.17 12.38
N THR A 317 -2.86 -0.32 11.36
CA THR A 317 -2.97 -1.58 10.59
C THR A 317 -1.86 -1.76 9.57
N ASP A 318 -1.55 -0.73 8.77
CA ASP A 318 -0.58 -0.85 7.66
C ASP A 318 0.83 -0.39 8.08
N GLY A 319 0.90 0.54 9.04
CA GLY A 319 2.11 1.23 9.48
C GLY A 319 2.62 0.85 10.87
N CYS A 320 2.18 -0.28 11.47
CA CYS A 320 2.56 -0.65 12.83
C CYS A 320 4.08 -0.56 13.11
N PHE A 321 4.93 -1.11 12.24
CA PHE A 321 6.38 -1.04 12.43
C PHE A 321 6.93 0.38 12.29
N GLN A 322 6.32 1.22 11.45
CA GLN A 322 6.69 2.64 11.34
C GLN A 322 6.36 3.38 12.65
N LEU A 323 5.21 3.07 13.27
CA LEU A 323 4.85 3.59 14.58
C LEU A 323 5.80 3.10 15.68
N LEU A 324 6.13 1.80 15.71
CA LEU A 324 7.07 1.25 16.69
C LEU A 324 8.48 1.85 16.53
N ASN A 325 8.93 2.10 15.31
CA ASN A 325 10.18 2.81 15.04
C ASN A 325 10.12 4.27 15.52
N PHE A 326 9.00 4.95 15.33
CA PHE A 326 8.80 6.30 15.86
C PHE A 326 8.84 6.33 17.39
N ILE A 327 8.14 5.42 18.06
CA ILE A 327 8.15 5.28 19.53
C ILE A 327 9.59 5.00 20.00
N TYR A 328 10.31 4.10 19.34
CA TYR A 328 11.72 3.81 19.63
C TYR A 328 12.59 5.08 19.55
N SER A 329 12.51 5.85 18.47
CA SER A 329 13.27 7.09 18.31
C SER A 329 12.97 8.12 19.41
N VAL A 330 11.69 8.26 19.81
CA VAL A 330 11.29 9.15 20.89
C VAL A 330 11.86 8.69 22.23
N LEU A 331 11.80 7.39 22.54
CA LEU A 331 12.33 6.84 23.79
C LEU A 331 13.86 7.00 23.90
N VAL A 332 14.60 6.86 22.80
CA VAL A 332 16.05 7.10 22.76
C VAL A 332 16.38 8.56 23.09
N ILE A 333 15.62 9.51 22.54
CA ILE A 333 15.82 10.94 22.84
C ILE A 333 15.47 11.25 24.29
N ILE A 334 14.35 10.73 24.80
CA ILE A 334 13.96 10.89 26.21
C ILE A 334 15.06 10.36 27.13
N THR A 335 15.61 9.18 26.82
CA THR A 335 16.73 8.59 27.59
C THR A 335 17.93 9.53 27.65
N ALA A 336 18.32 10.12 26.51
CA ALA A 336 19.43 11.07 26.46
C ALA A 336 19.14 12.34 27.27
N THR A 337 17.92 12.87 27.20
CA THR A 337 17.53 14.05 27.99
C THR A 337 17.53 13.79 29.50
N LEU A 338 17.05 12.62 29.93
CA LEU A 338 17.03 12.23 31.34
C LEU A 338 18.43 12.01 31.90
N TYR A 339 19.34 11.44 31.09
CA TYR A 339 20.74 11.27 31.46
C TYR A 339 21.44 12.63 31.68
N LEU A 340 21.21 13.59 30.78
CA LEU A 340 21.76 14.95 30.92
C LEU A 340 21.14 15.73 32.07
N ALA A 341 19.88 15.44 32.41
CA ALA A 341 19.19 16.05 33.55
C ALA A 341 19.63 15.47 34.92
N GLY A 342 20.46 14.43 34.93
CA GLY A 342 20.95 13.80 36.16
C GLY A 342 19.93 12.89 36.85
N ILE A 343 18.87 12.46 36.15
CA ILE A 343 17.79 11.65 36.71
C ILE A 343 18.07 10.16 36.47
N GLU A 344 18.19 9.36 37.53
CA GLU A 344 18.49 7.90 37.47
C GLU A 344 17.44 7.05 36.73
N ALA A 345 16.21 7.57 36.57
CA ALA A 345 15.13 6.91 35.84
C ALA A 345 15.42 6.69 34.33
N TYR A 346 16.44 7.34 33.76
CA TYR A 346 16.88 7.12 32.38
C TYR A 346 17.21 5.65 32.07
N LEU A 347 17.67 4.87 33.06
CA LEU A 347 17.99 3.45 32.88
C LEU A 347 16.74 2.63 32.51
N ALA A 348 15.60 2.90 33.16
CA ALA A 348 14.35 2.19 32.89
C ALA A 348 13.87 2.47 31.45
N VAL A 349 13.88 3.74 31.04
CA VAL A 349 13.48 4.15 29.69
C VAL A 349 14.41 3.56 28.63
N MET A 350 15.72 3.52 28.91
CA MET A 350 16.72 2.92 28.01
C MET A 350 16.46 1.44 27.75
N VAL A 351 16.20 0.65 28.80
CA VAL A 351 15.97 -0.80 28.66
C VAL A 351 14.67 -1.07 27.89
N ILE A 352 13.62 -0.30 28.13
CA ILE A 352 12.38 -0.38 27.36
C ILE A 352 12.64 -0.10 25.87
N ALA A 353 13.43 0.95 25.57
CA ALA A 353 13.82 1.26 24.20
C ALA A 353 14.65 0.11 23.57
N LEU A 354 15.52 -0.54 24.34
CA LEU A 354 16.34 -1.66 23.86
C LEU A 354 15.48 -2.87 23.48
N VAL A 355 14.54 -3.25 24.33
CA VAL A 355 13.60 -4.35 24.04
C VAL A 355 12.77 -4.02 22.80
N LEU A 356 12.26 -2.79 22.72
CA LEU A 356 11.49 -2.33 21.56
C LEU A 356 12.31 -2.37 20.26
N GLY A 357 13.60 -1.99 20.32
CA GLY A 357 14.51 -2.08 19.18
C GLY A 357 14.71 -3.52 18.69
N TRP A 358 14.87 -4.50 19.59
CA TRP A 358 14.97 -5.90 19.17
C TRP A 358 13.65 -6.42 18.59
N ILE A 359 12.50 -6.01 19.12
CA ILE A 359 11.19 -6.33 18.52
C ILE A 359 11.08 -5.70 17.12
N ASN A 360 11.57 -4.47 16.92
CA ASN A 360 11.58 -3.80 15.62
C ASN A 360 12.44 -4.52 14.58
N ALA A 361 13.41 -5.35 14.98
CA ALA A 361 14.15 -6.21 14.04
C ALA A 361 13.22 -7.18 13.27
N LEU A 362 12.04 -7.51 13.81
CA LEU A 362 11.04 -8.31 13.11
C LEU A 362 10.53 -7.65 11.82
N TYR A 363 10.67 -6.33 11.66
CA TYR A 363 10.36 -5.65 10.41
C TYR A 363 11.09 -6.27 9.21
N PHE A 364 12.36 -6.64 9.39
CA PHE A 364 13.19 -7.17 8.31
C PHE A 364 12.80 -8.58 7.87
N THR A 365 11.93 -9.27 8.62
CA THR A 365 11.37 -10.58 8.19
C THR A 365 10.50 -10.47 6.93
N ARG A 366 10.04 -9.26 6.57
CA ARG A 366 9.25 -8.97 5.35
C ARG A 366 9.99 -9.26 4.05
N GLY A 367 11.33 -9.18 4.03
CA GLY A 367 12.13 -9.37 2.82
C GLY A 367 12.15 -10.82 2.31
N LEU A 368 11.78 -11.77 3.15
CA LEU A 368 11.65 -13.19 2.81
C LEU A 368 10.16 -13.55 2.72
N LYS A 369 9.78 -14.23 1.64
CA LYS A 369 8.37 -14.52 1.33
C LYS A 369 7.67 -15.34 2.43
N LEU A 370 8.30 -16.41 2.90
CA LEU A 370 7.69 -17.30 3.90
C LEU A 370 7.53 -16.61 5.26
N THR A 371 8.59 -16.02 5.79
CA THR A 371 8.55 -15.33 7.09
C THR A 371 7.73 -14.05 7.05
N GLY A 372 7.72 -13.35 5.92
CA GLY A 372 6.93 -12.13 5.73
C GLY A 372 5.44 -12.38 5.82
N MET A 373 4.94 -13.48 5.23
CA MET A 373 3.52 -13.85 5.36
C MET A 373 3.13 -14.13 6.82
N TYR A 374 3.97 -14.82 7.60
CA TYR A 374 3.72 -15.05 9.02
C TYR A 374 3.77 -13.76 9.85
N SER A 375 4.68 -12.84 9.52
CA SER A 375 4.77 -11.53 10.17
C SER A 375 3.49 -10.70 9.98
N VAL A 376 2.92 -10.70 8.77
CA VAL A 376 1.61 -10.08 8.48
C VAL A 376 0.51 -10.70 9.33
N MET A 377 0.46 -12.03 9.40
CA MET A 377 -0.54 -12.74 10.19
C MET A 377 -0.44 -12.36 11.68
N LEU A 378 0.78 -12.30 12.23
CA LEU A 378 1.02 -11.91 13.62
C LEU A 378 0.53 -10.49 13.90
N GLN A 379 0.78 -9.54 12.99
CA GLN A 379 0.29 -8.16 13.13
C GLN A 379 -1.23 -8.09 13.16
N LYS A 380 -1.91 -8.78 12.23
CA LYS A 380 -3.37 -8.80 12.15
C LYS A 380 -3.99 -9.35 13.44
N VAL A 381 -3.47 -10.48 13.90
CA VAL A 381 -3.87 -11.13 15.16
C VAL A 381 -3.68 -10.21 16.38
N LEU A 382 -2.51 -9.57 16.51
CA LEU A 382 -2.16 -8.79 17.68
C LEU A 382 -2.99 -7.50 17.82
N PHE A 383 -3.27 -6.80 16.70
CA PHE A 383 -4.00 -5.53 16.77
C PHE A 383 -5.51 -5.66 16.65
N LYS A 384 -6.02 -6.56 15.80
CA LYS A 384 -7.46 -6.67 15.55
C LYS A 384 -8.15 -7.54 16.60
N ASP A 385 -7.57 -8.70 16.88
CA ASP A 385 -8.27 -9.77 17.62
C ASP A 385 -7.90 -9.74 19.11
N LEU A 386 -6.59 -9.60 19.42
CA LEU A 386 -6.12 -9.58 20.81
C LEU A 386 -6.56 -8.32 21.57
N PHE A 387 -6.61 -7.14 20.94
CA PHE A 387 -6.98 -5.91 21.67
C PHE A 387 -8.42 -5.91 22.20
N ARG A 388 -9.39 -6.38 21.39
CA ARG A 388 -10.79 -6.49 21.81
C ARG A 388 -10.94 -7.48 22.97
N PHE A 389 -10.22 -8.58 22.89
CA PHE A 389 -10.22 -9.60 23.93
C PHE A 389 -9.52 -9.11 25.21
N LEU A 390 -8.38 -8.44 25.08
CA LEU A 390 -7.63 -7.87 26.19
C LEU A 390 -8.48 -6.88 26.99
N LEU A 391 -9.31 -6.06 26.34
CA LEU A 391 -10.23 -5.15 27.04
C LEU A 391 -11.26 -5.90 27.91
N VAL A 392 -11.86 -6.96 27.38
CA VAL A 392 -12.81 -7.80 28.13
C VAL A 392 -12.08 -8.47 29.30
N TYR A 393 -10.91 -9.06 29.04
CA TYR A 393 -10.08 -9.68 30.07
C TYR A 393 -9.69 -8.70 31.18
N LEU A 394 -9.20 -7.51 30.85
CA LEU A 394 -8.81 -6.48 31.83
C LEU A 394 -10.01 -6.03 32.69
N LEU A 395 -11.21 -5.92 32.11
CA LEU A 395 -12.42 -5.59 32.87
C LEU A 395 -12.73 -6.68 33.91
N PHE A 396 -12.65 -7.96 33.52
CA PHE A 396 -12.80 -9.07 34.47
C PHE A 396 -11.69 -9.08 35.52
N MET A 397 -10.43 -8.86 35.12
CA MET A 397 -9.27 -8.81 36.02
C MET A 397 -9.46 -7.77 37.11
N VAL A 398 -9.78 -6.53 36.74
CA VAL A 398 -9.98 -5.42 37.68
C VAL A 398 -11.20 -5.69 38.57
N GLY A 399 -12.29 -6.22 38.01
CA GLY A 399 -13.48 -6.61 38.76
C GLY A 399 -13.19 -7.63 39.85
N TYR A 400 -12.57 -8.76 39.50
CA TYR A 400 -12.22 -9.81 40.46
C TYR A 400 -11.14 -9.36 41.45
N ALA A 401 -10.15 -8.58 41.03
CA ALA A 401 -9.15 -8.01 41.93
C ALA A 401 -9.80 -7.11 42.99
N SER A 402 -10.73 -6.23 42.60
CA SER A 402 -11.44 -5.35 43.54
C SER A 402 -12.31 -6.13 44.53
N ALA A 403 -12.97 -7.20 44.08
CA ALA A 403 -13.78 -8.07 44.93
C ALA A 403 -12.91 -8.82 45.94
N LEU A 404 -11.80 -9.43 45.51
CA LEU A 404 -10.90 -10.18 46.39
C LEU A 404 -10.21 -9.29 47.42
N VAL A 405 -9.80 -8.07 47.04
CA VAL A 405 -9.26 -7.07 47.99
C VAL A 405 -10.28 -6.68 49.05
N SER A 406 -11.57 -6.62 48.70
CA SER A 406 -12.65 -6.31 49.64
C SER A 406 -12.91 -7.43 50.66
N LEU A 407 -12.46 -8.66 50.39
CA LEU A 407 -12.55 -9.82 51.29
C LEU A 407 -11.35 -9.94 52.25
N LEU A 408 -10.28 -9.17 52.03
CA LEU A 408 -9.13 -9.11 52.92
C LEU A 408 -9.49 -8.37 54.21
N ASN A 409 -8.88 -8.77 55.31
CA ASN A 409 -9.08 -8.07 56.58
C ASN A 409 -8.51 -6.64 56.49
N PRO A 410 -9.22 -5.63 57.05
CA PRO A 410 -8.67 -4.30 57.18
C PRO A 410 -7.40 -4.35 58.04
N CYS A 411 -6.40 -3.55 57.68
CA CYS A 411 -5.20 -3.42 58.48
C CYS A 411 -5.57 -2.93 59.88
N THR A 412 -5.42 -3.79 60.88
CA THR A 412 -5.43 -3.35 62.28
C THR A 412 -4.10 -2.67 62.54
N ASN A 413 -4.11 -1.34 62.64
CA ASN A 413 -3.00 -0.58 63.25
C ASN A 413 -3.04 -0.78 64.78
N GLU A 414 -3.15 -2.01 65.27
CA GLU A 414 -3.04 -2.26 66.70
C GLU A 414 -1.56 -2.30 67.07
N MET A 415 -1.11 -1.19 67.66
CA MET A 415 0.08 -1.13 68.49
C MET A 415 -0.05 -2.18 69.59
N ILE A 416 0.52 -3.36 69.41
CA ILE A 416 0.83 -4.25 70.52
C ILE A 416 2.24 -3.89 70.99
N CYS A 417 2.37 -2.73 71.64
CA CYS A 417 3.51 -2.51 72.53
C CYS A 417 3.08 -3.09 73.88
N ASN A 418 3.53 -4.31 74.17
CA ASN A 418 3.44 -4.83 75.53
C ASN A 418 4.24 -3.90 76.44
N ASP A 419 3.65 -3.56 77.57
CA ASP A 419 4.18 -2.64 78.58
C ASP A 419 5.63 -3.04 78.95
N GLY A 420 6.62 -2.25 78.50
CA GLY A 420 8.01 -2.37 78.97
C GLY A 420 9.14 -2.70 77.96
N GLN A 421 9.01 -2.50 76.64
CA GLN A 421 10.15 -2.67 75.72
C GLN A 421 10.33 -1.48 74.75
N GLU A 422 11.46 -0.78 74.86
CA GLU A 422 11.77 0.48 74.15
C GLU A 422 12.07 0.35 72.64
N ASN A 423 12.02 -0.86 72.06
CA ASN A 423 12.18 -1.07 70.62
C ASN A 423 10.99 -1.85 70.06
N CYS A 424 9.86 -1.16 69.84
CA CYS A 424 8.76 -1.71 69.03
C CYS A 424 9.16 -1.63 67.54
N THR A 425 9.62 -2.74 66.95
CA THR A 425 9.65 -2.87 65.49
C THR A 425 8.23 -3.15 65.00
N VAL A 426 7.71 -2.27 64.14
CA VAL A 426 6.46 -2.51 63.40
C VAL A 426 6.62 -3.82 62.64
N SER A 427 5.83 -4.84 62.97
CA SER A 427 5.67 -5.97 62.06
C SER A 427 4.93 -5.45 60.83
N GLU A 428 5.66 -5.19 59.74
CA GLU A 428 5.06 -5.09 58.42
C GLU A 428 4.38 -6.43 58.13
N ASN A 429 3.09 -6.56 58.49
CA ASN A 429 2.27 -7.65 57.99
C ASN A 429 1.91 -7.28 56.54
N PRO A 430 2.43 -7.99 55.52
CA PRO A 430 2.40 -7.56 54.13
C PRO A 430 1.04 -7.74 53.43
N SER A 431 0.00 -8.17 54.14
CA SER A 431 -1.20 -8.81 53.56
C SER A 431 -2.51 -8.33 54.19
N CYS A 432 -2.63 -7.03 54.46
CA CYS A 432 -3.86 -6.40 54.95
C CYS A 432 -4.42 -5.38 53.92
N GLN A 433 -5.70 -5.02 54.02
CA GLN A 433 -6.37 -4.15 53.04
C GLN A 433 -5.70 -2.75 52.95
N HIS A 434 -4.78 -2.59 52.00
CA HIS A 434 -4.02 -1.36 51.77
C HIS A 434 -4.03 -0.99 50.27
N SER A 435 -3.88 0.29 49.93
CA SER A 435 -3.88 0.74 48.53
C SER A 435 -2.86 0.02 47.63
N THR A 436 -1.75 -0.45 48.21
CA THR A 436 -0.68 -1.18 47.50
C THR A 436 -1.03 -2.65 47.25
N THR A 437 -1.90 -3.25 48.07
CA THR A 437 -2.32 -4.66 47.94
C THR A 437 -3.21 -4.91 46.72
N PHE A 438 -3.91 -3.89 46.21
CA PHE A 438 -4.69 -4.03 44.97
C PHE A 438 -3.80 -4.34 43.77
N ILE A 439 -2.67 -3.64 43.62
CA ILE A 439 -1.73 -3.87 42.51
C ILE A 439 -1.05 -5.24 42.65
N SER A 440 -0.63 -5.59 43.87
CA SER A 440 -0.04 -6.91 44.13
C SER A 440 -1.03 -8.06 43.84
N LEU A 441 -2.29 -7.94 44.26
CA LEU A 441 -3.31 -8.95 44.01
C LEU A 441 -3.70 -9.03 42.52
N LEU A 442 -3.74 -7.88 41.82
CA LEU A 442 -3.94 -7.85 40.37
C LEU A 442 -2.82 -8.57 39.63
N LEU A 443 -1.55 -8.37 40.04
CA LEU A 443 -0.39 -9.07 39.50
C LEU A 443 -0.43 -10.57 39.83
N ASN A 444 -0.80 -10.95 41.05
CA ASN A 444 -0.91 -12.35 41.45
C ASN A 444 -2.03 -13.08 40.70
N LEU A 445 -3.16 -12.42 40.42
CA LEU A 445 -4.20 -12.97 39.55
C LEU A 445 -3.68 -13.16 38.12
N PHE A 446 -2.91 -12.21 37.61
CA PHE A 446 -2.33 -12.31 36.28
C PHE A 446 -1.31 -13.46 36.19
N THR A 447 -0.38 -13.58 37.15
CA THR A 447 0.58 -14.68 37.18
C THR A 447 -0.11 -16.03 37.37
N LEU A 448 -1.21 -16.08 38.11
CA LEU A 448 -2.05 -17.27 38.29
C LEU A 448 -2.71 -17.71 36.97
N THR A 449 -3.15 -16.79 36.10
CA THR A 449 -3.66 -17.17 34.76
C THR A 449 -2.59 -17.73 33.83
N ILE A 450 -1.33 -17.33 34.00
CA ILE A 450 -0.20 -17.90 33.24
C ILE A 450 0.23 -19.25 33.84
N GLY A 451 -0.10 -19.53 35.10
CA GLY A 451 0.28 -20.74 35.83
C GLY A 451 1.53 -20.60 36.70
N MET A 452 1.98 -19.36 36.98
CA MET A 452 3.15 -19.04 37.81
C MET A 452 2.79 -18.36 39.15
N GLY A 453 1.50 -18.30 39.51
CA GLY A 453 1.05 -17.55 40.69
C GLY A 453 1.13 -18.36 41.98
N ASP A 454 1.77 -17.79 43.00
CA ASP A 454 1.74 -18.30 44.38
C ASP A 454 0.57 -17.70 45.16
N LEU A 455 -0.23 -18.56 45.81
CA LEU A 455 -1.43 -18.16 46.54
C LEU A 455 -1.15 -17.86 48.02
N GLU A 456 -0.09 -17.12 48.34
CA GLU A 456 0.25 -16.78 49.74
C GLU A 456 -0.80 -15.89 50.43
N VAL A 457 -1.71 -15.27 49.65
CA VAL A 457 -2.72 -14.32 50.14
C VAL A 457 -3.96 -14.99 50.78
N ILE A 458 -4.15 -16.31 50.61
CA ILE A 458 -5.37 -17.00 51.10
C ILE A 458 -5.46 -16.98 52.63
N SER A 459 -4.32 -17.05 53.33
CA SER A 459 -4.27 -17.18 54.80
C SER A 459 -4.83 -15.98 55.55
N HIS A 460 -4.92 -14.81 54.91
CA HIS A 460 -5.33 -13.55 55.53
C HIS A 460 -6.78 -13.12 55.18
N ALA A 461 -7.51 -13.95 54.42
CA ALA A 461 -8.88 -13.67 54.04
C ALA A 461 -9.84 -13.84 55.24
N LYS A 462 -10.79 -12.90 55.40
CA LYS A 462 -11.84 -12.99 56.44
C LYS A 462 -12.71 -14.24 56.29
N TYR A 463 -12.97 -14.61 55.03
CA TYR A 463 -13.75 -15.78 54.65
C TYR A 463 -12.97 -16.60 53.60
N PRO A 464 -12.09 -17.53 54.03
CA PRO A 464 -11.23 -18.27 53.11
C PRO A 464 -12.02 -19.13 52.12
N ALA A 465 -13.18 -19.68 52.53
CA ALA A 465 -14.04 -20.47 51.65
C ALA A 465 -14.60 -19.64 50.48
N VAL A 466 -15.07 -18.40 50.74
CA VAL A 466 -15.61 -17.51 49.69
C VAL A 466 -14.49 -17.04 48.76
N PHE A 467 -13.30 -16.77 49.31
CA PHE A 467 -12.12 -16.41 48.55
C PHE A 467 -11.74 -17.52 47.54
N ILE A 468 -11.69 -18.78 47.99
CA ILE A 468 -11.38 -19.93 47.12
C ILE A 468 -12.46 -20.09 46.04
N VAL A 469 -13.74 -19.99 46.37
CA VAL A 469 -14.83 -20.10 45.38
C VAL A 469 -14.71 -19.01 44.32
N LEU A 470 -14.51 -17.75 44.71
CA LEU A 470 -14.32 -16.64 43.77
C LEU A 470 -13.10 -16.86 42.87
N LEU A 471 -11.98 -17.33 43.44
CA LEU A 471 -10.77 -17.62 42.68
C LEU A 471 -10.97 -18.76 41.66
N VAL A 472 -11.67 -19.84 42.04
CA VAL A 472 -11.99 -20.95 41.13
C VAL A 472 -12.93 -20.48 40.01
N THR A 473 -13.96 -19.68 40.33
CA THR A 473 -14.85 -19.14 39.28
C THR A 473 -14.11 -18.23 38.31
N TYR A 474 -13.19 -17.39 38.82
CA TYR A 474 -12.31 -16.58 38.00
C TYR A 474 -11.44 -17.43 37.06
N LEU A 475 -10.83 -18.50 37.57
CA LEU A 475 -10.03 -19.42 36.76
C LEU A 475 -10.84 -20.08 35.64
N ILE A 476 -12.05 -20.54 35.94
CA ILE A 476 -12.94 -21.16 34.94
C ILE A 476 -13.32 -20.14 33.86
N ILE A 477 -13.76 -18.95 34.25
CA ILE A 477 -14.20 -17.90 33.32
C ILE A 477 -13.03 -17.43 32.46
N THR A 478 -11.85 -17.18 33.05
CA THR A 478 -10.66 -16.76 32.30
C THR A 478 -10.20 -17.84 31.32
N PHE A 479 -10.22 -19.11 31.71
CA PHE A 479 -9.90 -20.22 30.81
C PHE A 479 -10.88 -20.33 29.63
N VAL A 480 -12.19 -20.21 29.88
CA VAL A 480 -13.21 -20.20 28.82
C VAL A 480 -13.01 -19.01 27.88
N LEU A 481 -12.71 -17.83 28.42
CA LEU A 481 -12.41 -16.64 27.62
C LEU A 481 -11.18 -16.86 26.73
N LEU A 482 -10.08 -17.38 27.27
CA LEU A 482 -8.86 -17.67 26.51
C LEU A 482 -9.10 -18.71 25.41
N LEU A 483 -9.87 -19.76 25.69
CA LEU A 483 -10.25 -20.75 24.68
C LEU A 483 -11.12 -20.15 23.57
N ASN A 484 -12.11 -19.32 23.92
CA ASN A 484 -12.95 -18.64 22.93
C ASN A 484 -12.13 -17.74 22.00
N MET A 485 -11.10 -17.08 22.54
CA MET A 485 -10.14 -16.32 21.73
C MET A 485 -9.36 -17.24 20.78
N LEU A 486 -8.79 -18.34 21.30
CA LEU A 486 -7.99 -19.27 20.49
C LEU A 486 -8.81 -19.90 19.36
N ILE A 487 -10.06 -20.28 19.62
CA ILE A 487 -10.97 -20.86 18.62
C ILE A 487 -11.29 -19.83 17.54
N ALA A 488 -11.62 -18.58 17.91
CA ALA A 488 -11.88 -17.52 16.93
C ALA A 488 -10.66 -17.24 16.05
N LEU A 489 -9.47 -17.22 16.65
CA LEU A 489 -8.21 -17.02 15.95
C LEU A 489 -7.89 -18.15 14.98
N MET A 490 -7.99 -19.41 15.43
CA MET A 490 -7.74 -20.57 14.57
C MET A 490 -8.80 -20.70 13.46
N GLY A 491 -10.04 -20.28 13.72
CA GLY A 491 -11.13 -20.26 12.73
C GLY A 491 -10.91 -19.24 11.60
N GLU A 492 -10.51 -18.01 11.94
CA GLU A 492 -10.28 -16.94 10.96
C GLU A 492 -8.92 -17.11 10.22
N THR A 493 -7.89 -17.64 10.90
CA THR A 493 -6.53 -17.77 10.34
C THR A 493 -6.33 -18.89 9.31
N VAL A 494 -7.18 -19.93 9.29
CA VAL A 494 -6.96 -21.09 8.41
C VAL A 494 -7.66 -20.93 7.05
N GLY A 495 -8.82 -20.27 6.98
CA GLY A 495 -9.63 -20.18 5.76
C GLY A 495 -9.25 -19.05 4.81
N GLU A 496 -9.34 -17.79 5.27
CA GLU A 496 -9.23 -16.61 4.39
C GLU A 496 -7.83 -15.96 4.41
N VAL A 497 -7.09 -16.16 5.50
CA VAL A 497 -5.82 -15.48 5.76
C VAL A 497 -4.69 -15.91 4.82
N SER A 498 -4.70 -17.11 4.24
CA SER A 498 -3.64 -17.55 3.31
C SER A 498 -3.55 -16.68 2.03
N LYS A 499 -4.68 -16.43 1.37
CA LYS A 499 -4.73 -15.64 0.13
C LYS A 499 -4.55 -14.14 0.42
N GLU A 500 -5.25 -13.65 1.44
CA GLU A 500 -5.19 -12.25 1.86
C GLU A 500 -3.79 -11.88 2.39
N SER A 501 -3.14 -12.75 3.18
CA SER A 501 -1.79 -12.49 3.70
C SER A 501 -0.74 -12.44 2.61
N LYS A 502 -0.87 -13.25 1.56
CA LYS A 502 0.04 -13.18 0.40
C LYS A 502 -0.08 -11.83 -0.30
N GLN A 503 -1.30 -11.35 -0.50
CA GLN A 503 -1.59 -10.07 -1.16
C GLN A 503 -1.13 -8.88 -0.29
N ILE A 504 -1.39 -8.92 1.02
CA ILE A 504 -0.90 -7.90 1.96
C ILE A 504 0.63 -7.91 2.01
N TRP A 505 1.27 -9.09 2.08
CA TRP A 505 2.72 -9.20 2.03
C TRP A 505 3.30 -8.59 0.75
N GLN A 506 2.68 -8.84 -0.42
CA GLN A 506 3.09 -8.21 -1.68
C GLN A 506 3.02 -6.69 -1.62
N LEU A 507 1.97 -6.11 -1.01
CA LEU A 507 1.89 -4.66 -0.80
C LEU A 507 3.01 -4.16 0.12
N GLN A 508 3.28 -4.85 1.24
CA GLN A 508 4.33 -4.46 2.17
C GLN A 508 5.72 -4.55 1.53
N TRP A 509 5.93 -5.55 0.68
CA TRP A 509 7.15 -5.71 -0.11
C TRP A 509 7.30 -4.59 -1.14
N ALA A 510 6.23 -4.25 -1.87
CA ALA A 510 6.21 -3.11 -2.80
C ALA A 510 6.51 -1.79 -2.09
N THR A 511 5.92 -1.58 -0.91
CA THR A 511 6.19 -0.42 -0.04
C THR A 511 7.66 -0.31 0.31
N THR A 512 8.28 -1.43 0.68
CA THR A 512 9.71 -1.47 1.02
C THR A 512 10.60 -1.14 -0.18
N ILE A 513 10.25 -1.64 -1.36
CA ILE A 513 10.98 -1.34 -2.60
C ILE A 513 10.94 0.15 -2.91
N LEU A 514 9.74 0.75 -2.87
CA LEU A 514 9.57 2.17 -3.13
C LEU A 514 10.25 3.06 -2.09
N ASP A 515 10.17 2.69 -0.81
CA ASP A 515 10.89 3.40 0.25
C ASP A 515 12.41 3.37 -0.03
N ILE A 516 12.99 2.21 -0.37
CA ILE A 516 14.41 2.08 -0.76
C ILE A 516 14.73 2.96 -1.98
N GLU A 517 13.90 2.93 -3.02
CA GLU A 517 14.11 3.70 -4.25
C GLU A 517 14.09 5.22 -4.02
N ARG A 518 13.33 5.67 -3.02
CA ARG A 518 13.29 7.08 -2.61
C ARG A 518 14.57 7.52 -1.92
N TYR A 519 15.21 6.64 -1.15
CA TYR A 519 16.48 6.91 -0.48
C TYR A 519 17.70 6.85 -1.43
N LEU A 520 17.54 6.30 -2.64
CA LEU A 520 18.62 6.26 -3.63
C LEU A 520 18.94 7.67 -4.17
N PRO A 521 20.23 8.03 -4.28
CA PRO A 521 20.66 9.22 -5.00
C PRO A 521 20.22 9.20 -6.47
N ALA A 522 19.94 10.36 -7.05
CA ALA A 522 19.44 10.49 -8.42
C ALA A 522 20.37 9.85 -9.48
N CYS A 523 21.69 9.83 -9.26
CA CYS A 523 22.63 9.16 -10.16
C CYS A 523 22.45 7.63 -10.16
N MET A 524 22.23 7.02 -9.00
CA MET A 524 22.00 5.59 -8.87
C MET A 524 20.62 5.20 -9.41
N ARG A 525 19.61 6.06 -9.23
CA ARG A 525 18.27 5.83 -9.81
C ARG A 525 18.31 5.72 -11.34
N LYS A 526 19.13 6.54 -12.01
CA LYS A 526 19.37 6.43 -13.46
C LYS A 526 20.04 5.12 -13.85
N ALA A 527 21.04 4.69 -13.07
CA ALA A 527 21.81 3.49 -13.36
C ALA A 527 20.98 2.19 -13.19
N PHE A 528 20.06 2.18 -12.21
CA PHE A 528 19.22 1.01 -11.90
C PHE A 528 17.80 1.10 -12.48
N ARG A 529 17.57 1.97 -13.47
CA ARG A 529 16.27 2.06 -14.14
C ARG A 529 15.89 0.73 -14.78
N SER A 530 14.64 0.31 -14.60
CA SER A 530 14.09 -0.89 -15.23
C SER A 530 13.55 -0.58 -16.63
N GLY A 531 13.52 -1.61 -17.48
CA GLY A 531 13.12 -1.48 -18.89
C GLY A 531 14.26 -1.12 -19.84
N GLU A 532 13.97 -1.26 -21.14
CA GLU A 532 14.85 -0.97 -22.26
C GLU A 532 14.19 0.10 -23.16
N ALA A 533 14.99 0.95 -23.78
CA ALA A 533 14.50 1.87 -24.81
C ALA A 533 14.27 1.09 -26.12
N VAL A 534 13.03 1.06 -26.59
CA VAL A 534 12.62 0.36 -27.80
C VAL A 534 11.95 1.33 -28.77
N PHE A 535 12.32 1.25 -30.04
CA PHE A 535 11.65 1.96 -31.12
C PHE A 535 10.44 1.14 -31.58
N ILE A 536 9.24 1.64 -31.32
CA ILE A 536 7.99 1.01 -31.75
C ILE A 536 7.61 1.47 -33.16
N GLY A 537 7.96 2.71 -33.50
CA GLY A 537 7.76 3.29 -34.82
C GLY A 537 8.94 4.19 -35.23
N PRO A 538 8.92 4.75 -36.45
CA PRO A 538 10.06 5.48 -37.02
C PRO A 538 10.47 6.74 -36.24
N LYS A 539 9.62 7.24 -35.32
CA LYS A 539 9.89 8.42 -34.49
C LYS A 539 9.42 8.27 -33.03
N ASP A 540 8.99 7.09 -32.60
CA ASP A 540 8.41 6.86 -31.26
C ASP A 540 9.33 5.92 -30.47
N GLU A 541 10.20 6.52 -29.66
CA GLU A 541 11.11 5.83 -28.74
C GLU A 541 10.50 5.82 -27.35
N ARG A 542 10.32 4.62 -26.78
CA ARG A 542 9.70 4.46 -25.46
C ARG A 542 10.51 3.53 -24.57
N TRP A 543 10.39 3.79 -23.28
CA TRP A 543 10.93 2.90 -22.25
C TRP A 543 9.93 1.80 -21.98
N CYS A 544 10.23 0.61 -22.49
CA CYS A 544 9.34 -0.54 -22.38
C CYS A 544 9.95 -1.60 -21.47
N PHE A 545 9.10 -2.35 -20.79
CA PHE A 545 9.46 -3.50 -19.99
C PHE A 545 9.08 -4.79 -20.71
N ARG A 546 10.07 -5.66 -20.94
CA ARG A 546 9.85 -6.96 -21.58
C ARG A 546 9.36 -7.98 -20.55
N VAL A 547 8.24 -8.62 -20.85
CA VAL A 547 7.66 -9.73 -20.09
C VAL A 547 7.46 -10.91 -21.03
N ASP A 548 8.11 -12.01 -20.70
CA ASP A 548 7.99 -13.26 -21.46
C ASP A 548 6.85 -14.10 -20.87
N GLU A 549 5.82 -14.32 -21.68
CA GLU A 549 4.61 -15.06 -21.34
C GLU A 549 4.63 -16.42 -22.08
N VAL A 550 4.18 -17.48 -21.41
CA VAL A 550 4.01 -18.80 -22.02
C VAL A 550 2.53 -19.13 -22.08
N ASN A 551 1.97 -19.19 -23.28
CA ASN A 551 0.56 -19.51 -23.50
C ASN A 551 0.39 -20.70 -24.45
N TRP A 552 -0.04 -21.83 -23.90
CA TRP A 552 -0.29 -23.07 -24.66
C TRP A 552 -1.63 -23.08 -25.41
N SER A 553 -2.54 -22.15 -25.12
CA SER A 553 -3.90 -22.14 -25.67
C SER A 553 -4.05 -21.26 -26.92
N HIS A 554 -3.33 -20.14 -26.99
CA HIS A 554 -3.47 -19.13 -28.04
C HIS A 554 -2.23 -19.00 -28.96
N TRP A 555 -1.56 -20.10 -29.29
CA TRP A 555 -0.29 -20.07 -30.05
C TRP A 555 -0.43 -19.94 -31.59
N LYS A 556 -1.63 -20.15 -32.15
CA LYS A 556 -1.90 -20.12 -33.61
C LYS A 556 -2.40 -18.77 -34.15
N GLN A 557 -2.40 -17.71 -33.35
CA GLN A 557 -2.90 -16.42 -33.80
C GLN A 557 -1.77 -15.61 -34.47
N ASP A 558 -1.84 -15.51 -35.80
CA ASP A 558 -1.06 -14.58 -36.61
C ASP A 558 -1.46 -13.15 -36.24
N ILE A 559 -0.69 -12.52 -35.36
CA ILE A 559 -0.87 -11.11 -34.97
C ILE A 559 0.46 -10.42 -35.19
N ALA A 560 0.40 -9.20 -35.71
CA ALA A 560 1.55 -8.34 -35.99
C ALA A 560 2.56 -8.36 -34.83
N THR A 561 3.79 -8.77 -35.14
CA THR A 561 4.94 -8.76 -34.24
C THR A 561 5.93 -7.68 -34.65
N ILE A 562 6.60 -7.05 -33.69
CA ILE A 562 7.63 -6.03 -33.96
C ILE A 562 8.88 -6.68 -34.56
N LYS A 563 9.22 -7.89 -34.12
CA LYS A 563 10.34 -8.71 -34.59
C LYS A 563 9.84 -10.09 -34.96
N GLU A 564 10.34 -10.62 -36.08
CA GLU A 564 10.00 -11.96 -36.56
C GLU A 564 10.73 -13.06 -35.77
N ASP A 565 11.90 -12.74 -35.17
CA ASP A 565 12.72 -13.73 -34.46
C ASP A 565 13.23 -13.22 -33.08
N PRO A 566 13.43 -14.13 -32.10
CA PRO A 566 14.00 -13.81 -30.78
C PRO A 566 15.49 -13.40 -30.81
N GLY A 567 16.13 -13.36 -31.99
CA GLY A 567 17.56 -13.14 -32.14
C GLY A 567 17.98 -11.72 -32.54
N LYS A 568 18.39 -10.90 -31.54
CA LYS A 568 19.56 -9.98 -31.51
C LYS A 568 19.29 -8.61 -30.83
N ASN A 569 20.02 -8.38 -29.74
CA ASN A 569 20.24 -7.06 -29.11
C ASN A 569 21.53 -6.35 -29.59
N ASN A 570 22.16 -6.75 -30.71
CA ASN A 570 23.51 -6.26 -31.06
C ASN A 570 23.74 -5.72 -32.49
N LEU A 571 22.71 -5.39 -33.29
CA LEU A 571 22.95 -4.97 -34.70
C LEU A 571 22.17 -3.74 -35.21
N GLN A 572 21.66 -2.86 -34.33
CA GLN A 572 21.11 -1.55 -34.76
C GLN A 572 21.91 -0.38 -34.19
N ARG A 573 23.15 -0.26 -34.66
CA ARG A 573 23.79 1.04 -34.91
C ARG A 573 24.17 1.08 -36.38
N ASP A 574 23.20 1.17 -37.27
CA ASP A 574 23.46 1.72 -38.60
C ASP A 574 22.19 2.40 -39.11
N ARG A 575 22.35 3.69 -39.44
CA ARG A 575 21.30 4.54 -40.02
C ARG A 575 20.97 4.00 -41.42
N PRO A 576 19.69 3.96 -41.85
CA PRO A 576 19.40 3.78 -43.26
C PRO A 576 19.69 5.09 -44.00
N LEU A 577 20.78 5.09 -44.78
CA LEU A 577 20.97 6.06 -45.86
C LEU A 577 19.93 5.79 -46.94
N VAL A 578 19.20 6.83 -47.29
CA VAL A 578 18.26 6.91 -48.41
C VAL A 578 18.91 6.37 -49.69
N GLY A 579 18.37 5.28 -50.23
CA GLY A 579 18.77 4.69 -51.51
C GLY A 579 17.55 4.16 -52.25
N LYS A 580 17.20 4.81 -53.36
CA LYS A 580 16.05 4.55 -54.23
C LYS A 580 15.94 3.07 -54.65
N HIS A 581 14.77 2.48 -54.42
CA HIS A 581 14.31 1.34 -55.20
C HIS A 581 13.99 1.80 -56.64
N LYS A 582 14.65 1.18 -57.62
CA LYS A 582 14.08 0.98 -58.95
C LYS A 582 13.71 -0.49 -59.08
N ALA A 583 12.54 -0.70 -59.66
CA ALA A 583 11.92 -1.97 -59.99
C ALA A 583 12.87 -2.91 -60.76
N ASP A 584 12.67 -4.22 -60.60
CA ASP A 584 12.18 -5.02 -61.72
C ASP A 584 11.60 -6.36 -61.26
N GLN A 585 10.58 -6.76 -62.02
CA GLN A 585 9.77 -7.95 -61.92
C GLN A 585 10.59 -9.22 -62.27
N HIS A 586 10.38 -10.33 -61.58
CA HIS A 586 9.76 -11.51 -62.20
C HIS A 586 9.50 -12.66 -61.22
N SER A 587 8.37 -13.29 -61.49
CA SER A 587 7.75 -14.50 -60.98
C SER A 587 8.63 -15.75 -60.94
N GLU A 588 8.29 -16.61 -59.97
CA GLU A 588 8.61 -18.03 -59.85
C GLU A 588 8.46 -18.81 -61.17
N ASP A 589 9.38 -19.72 -61.47
CA ASP A 589 9.06 -21.16 -61.60
C ASP A 589 10.29 -22.01 -61.98
N GLU A 590 10.27 -23.25 -61.46
CA GLU A 590 10.90 -24.47 -62.01
C GLU A 590 12.45 -24.59 -62.07
N LYS A 591 13.04 -25.49 -61.28
CA LYS A 591 13.21 -26.92 -61.65
C LYS A 591 14.19 -27.68 -60.75
N LEU A 592 13.78 -28.92 -60.50
CA LEU A 592 14.49 -30.07 -59.95
C LEU A 592 16.02 -30.12 -60.21
N LEU A 593 16.77 -30.38 -59.14
CA LEU A 593 18.05 -31.10 -59.20
C LEU A 593 17.82 -32.56 -59.61
N PRO A 594 18.76 -33.15 -60.35
CA PRO A 594 19.32 -34.41 -59.85
C PRO A 594 20.85 -34.39 -59.79
N GLU A 595 21.33 -34.93 -58.67
CA GLU A 595 22.47 -35.85 -58.52
C GLU A 595 23.57 -35.84 -59.59
N LYS A 596 24.78 -35.51 -59.15
CA LYS A 596 26.03 -36.06 -59.69
C LYS A 596 27.11 -36.11 -58.61
N ASP A 597 27.35 -37.33 -58.12
CA ASP A 597 28.64 -37.78 -57.58
C ASP A 597 29.64 -38.01 -58.74
N PRO A 598 30.93 -38.35 -58.49
CA PRO A 598 31.97 -37.49 -57.93
C PRO A 598 33.26 -37.49 -58.79
N GLN A 599 34.16 -36.54 -58.51
CA GLN A 599 35.63 -36.57 -58.71
C GLN A 599 36.23 -37.10 -60.03
N ALA A 600 36.88 -36.17 -60.76
CA ALA A 600 38.22 -36.36 -61.32
C ALA A 600 38.94 -35.00 -61.32
#